data_AF-A0A7X1GMR1-F1
#
_entry.id   AF-A0A7X1GMR1-F1
#
_cell.length_a   1.000
_cell.length_b   1.000
_cell.length_c   1.000
_cell.angle_alpha   90.00
_cell.angle_beta   90.00
_cell.angle_gamma   90.00
#
_symmetry.space_group_name_H-M   'P 1'
#
loop_
_entity.id
_entity.type
_entity.pdbx_description
1 polymer ?
#
loop_
_entity_poly.entity_id
_entity_poly.type
_entity_poly.pdbx_seq_one_letter_code
_entity_poly.pdbx_strand_id
1 'polypeptide(L)'
;MERCPTCNTKYKGALTCRRCKTDLRPLLDIEEKSRTHYNAAAAAFACNDFKKMFLHAKRSFSLMHTPENCRLFACSALLIRRFDIALTLAI
;
A
#
# COMPACT_ATOMS: atom_id res chain seq x y z
N MET A 1 6.57 -6.56 -5.47
CA MET A 1 8.04 -6.80 -5.51
C MET A 1 8.25 -8.30 -5.32
N GLU A 2 8.87 -9.01 -6.27
CA GLU A 2 8.83 -10.48 -6.35
C GLU A 2 10.16 -11.15 -5.97
N ARG A 3 10.73 -10.83 -4.80
CA ARG A 3 12.01 -11.41 -4.34
C ARG A 3 11.95 -11.86 -2.90
N CYS A 4 12.40 -13.09 -2.65
CA CYS A 4 12.39 -13.67 -1.31
C CYS A 4 13.31 -12.84 -0.39
N PRO A 5 12.85 -12.42 0.80
CA PRO A 5 13.66 -11.60 1.70
C PRO A 5 14.86 -12.37 2.27
N THR A 6 14.78 -13.69 2.36
CA THR A 6 15.84 -14.53 2.95
C THR A 6 16.96 -14.83 1.96
N CYS A 7 16.63 -15.21 0.72
CA CYS A 7 17.62 -15.71 -0.24
C CYS A 7 17.66 -14.92 -1.56
N ASN A 8 16.94 -13.80 -1.64
CA ASN A 8 16.84 -12.88 -2.77
C ASN A 8 16.44 -13.51 -4.11
N THR A 9 15.95 -14.76 -4.08
CA THR A 9 15.53 -15.48 -5.28
C THR A 9 14.15 -14.98 -5.70
N LYS A 10 13.95 -14.82 -7.01
CA LYS A 10 12.65 -14.42 -7.54
C LYS A 10 11.57 -15.45 -7.19
N TYR A 11 10.43 -14.99 -6.70
CA TYR A 11 9.22 -15.78 -6.54
C TYR A 11 8.12 -15.17 -7.41
N LYS A 12 7.46 -15.96 -8.25
CA LYS A 12 6.33 -15.49 -9.07
C LYS A 12 5.02 -15.82 -8.36
N GLY A 13 4.65 -15.04 -7.35
CA GLY A 13 3.46 -15.29 -6.52
C GLY A 13 3.44 -16.61 -5.73
N ALA A 14 4.57 -17.32 -5.63
CA ALA A 14 4.64 -18.57 -4.88
C ALA A 14 4.51 -18.31 -3.38
N LEU A 15 3.68 -19.11 -2.69
CA LEU A 15 3.50 -19.03 -1.23
C LEU A 15 4.75 -19.44 -0.45
N THR A 16 5.67 -20.16 -1.07
CA THR A 16 6.89 -20.67 -0.43
C THR A 16 8.06 -20.48 -1.39
N CYS A 17 9.20 -20.03 -0.87
CA CYS A 17 10.38 -19.85 -1.69
C CYS A 17 10.91 -21.20 -2.20
N ARG A 18 11.12 -21.33 -3.51
CA ARG A 18 11.67 -22.55 -4.12
C ARG A 18 13.06 -22.94 -3.57
N ARG A 19 13.89 -21.95 -3.21
CA ARG A 19 15.30 -22.13 -2.80
C ARG A 19 15.44 -22.37 -1.30
N CYS A 20 15.08 -21.41 -0.46
CA CYS A 20 15.27 -21.49 0.99
C CYS A 20 14.04 -22.00 1.75
N LYS A 21 12.94 -22.31 1.06
CA LYS A 21 11.67 -22.78 1.65
C LYS A 21 11.01 -21.80 2.65
N THR A 22 11.49 -20.55 2.74
CA THR A 22 10.83 -19.50 3.51
C THR A 22 9.37 -19.36 3.10
N ASP A 23 8.48 -19.28 4.08
CA ASP A 23 7.08 -18.95 3.86
C ASP A 23 6.93 -17.48 3.43
N LEU A 24 6.34 -17.28 2.26
CA LEU A 24 6.12 -15.97 1.64
C LEU A 24 4.67 -15.50 1.82
N ARG A 25 3.77 -16.33 2.38
CA ARG A 25 2.37 -15.96 2.66
C ARG A 25 2.25 -14.63 3.39
N PRO A 26 3.02 -14.34 4.46
CA PRO A 26 2.87 -13.07 5.17
C PRO A 26 3.15 -11.84 4.29
N LEU A 27 4.06 -11.96 3.32
CA LEU A 27 4.35 -10.85 2.39
C LEU A 27 3.20 -10.64 1.40
N LEU A 28 2.66 -11.73 0.88
CA LEU A 28 1.51 -11.69 -0.04
C LEU A 28 0.26 -11.15 0.67
N ASP A 29 0.05 -11.53 1.93
CA ASP A 29 -1.05 -11.02 2.75
C ASP A 29 -0.93 -9.50 2.98
N ILE A 30 0.29 -8.99 3.21
CA ILE A 30 0.53 -7.54 3.36
C ILE A 30 0.22 -6.81 2.04
N GLU A 31 0.65 -7.36 0.91
CA GLU A 31 0.36 -6.83 -0.42
C GLU A 31 -1.15 -6.79 -0.70
N GLU A 32 -1.85 -7.87 -0.40
CA GLU A 32 -3.29 -7.96 -0.56
C GLU A 32 -4.06 -6.98 0.35
N LYS A 33 -3.64 -6.85 1.62
CA LYS A 33 -4.22 -5.88 2.56
C LYS A 33 -3.99 -4.44 2.10
N SER A 34 -2.80 -4.13 1.59
CA SER A 34 -2.49 -2.82 1.02
C SER A 34 -3.43 -2.52 -0.16
N ARG A 35 -3.54 -3.45 -1.13
CA ARG A 35 -4.46 -3.32 -2.27
C ARG A 35 -5.92 -3.16 -1.85
N THR A 36 -6.35 -3.88 -0.82
CA THR A 36 -7.72 -3.78 -0.28
C THR A 36 -7.99 -2.38 0.26
N HIS A 37 -7.04 -1.81 1.00
CA HIS A 37 -7.14 -0.43 1.48
C HIS A 37 -7.06 0.60 0.35
N TYR A 38 -6.22 0.39 -0.65
CA TYR A 38 -6.20 1.23 -1.85
C TYR A 38 -7.58 1.31 -2.52
N ASN A 39 -8.20 0.15 -2.77
CA ASN A 39 -9.51 0.08 -3.39
C ASN A 39 -10.60 0.74 -2.53
N ALA A 40 -10.54 0.55 -1.20
CA ALA A 40 -11.47 1.20 -0.28
C ALA A 40 -11.32 2.73 -0.26
N ALA A 41 -10.10 3.24 -0.39
CA ALA A 41 -9.85 4.67 -0.53
C ALA A 41 -10.40 5.22 -1.85
N ALA A 42 -10.21 4.50 -2.96
CA ALA A 42 -10.77 4.88 -4.25
C ALA A 42 -12.31 4.89 -4.25
N ALA A 43 -12.94 3.91 -3.62
CA ALA A 43 -14.39 3.89 -3.43
C ALA A 43 -14.87 5.06 -2.56
N ALA A 44 -14.17 5.38 -1.47
CA ALA A 44 -14.50 6.53 -0.63
C ALA A 44 -14.37 7.87 -1.37
N PHE A 45 -13.39 7.99 -2.27
CA PHE A 45 -13.26 9.15 -3.17
C PHE A 45 -14.49 9.30 -4.07
N ALA A 46 -14.96 8.21 -4.68
CA ALA A 46 -16.18 8.23 -5.51
C ALA A 46 -17.44 8.67 -4.74
N CYS A 47 -17.48 8.41 -3.43
CA CYS A 47 -18.57 8.86 -2.54
C CYS A 47 -18.34 10.25 -1.92
N ASN A 48 -17.28 10.99 -2.29
CA ASN A 48 -16.84 12.24 -1.66
C ASN A 48 -16.57 12.14 -0.14
N ASP A 49 -16.34 10.93 0.39
CA ASP A 49 -15.95 10.72 1.79
C ASP A 49 -14.43 10.81 1.94
N PHE A 50 -13.92 12.03 1.91
CA PHE A 50 -12.48 12.29 1.93
C PHE A 50 -11.80 11.92 3.26
N LYS A 51 -12.54 11.91 4.38
CA LYS A 51 -12.03 11.44 5.67
C LYS A 51 -11.76 9.94 5.63
N LYS A 52 -12.70 9.17 5.07
CA LYS A 52 -12.55 7.72 4.89
C LYS A 52 -11.49 7.39 3.83
N MET A 53 -11.44 8.15 2.75
CA MET A 53 -10.36 8.07 1.75
C MET A 53 -8.99 8.22 2.42
N PHE A 54 -8.80 9.26 3.24
CA PHE A 54 -7.54 9.51 3.95
C PHE A 54 -7.15 8.37 4.88
N LEU A 55 -8.10 7.84 5.65
CA LEU A 55 -7.84 6.71 6.56
C LEU A 55 -7.33 5.48 5.78
N HIS A 56 -8.01 5.12 4.69
CA HIS A 56 -7.64 3.96 3.89
C HIS A 56 -6.35 4.18 3.10
N ALA A 57 -6.13 5.38 2.54
CA ALA A 57 -4.91 5.71 1.82
C ALA A 57 -3.69 5.65 2.74
N LYS A 58 -3.78 6.19 3.97
CA LYS A 58 -2.74 6.08 5.00
C LYS A 58 -2.40 4.62 5.27
N ARG A 59 -3.40 3.75 5.48
CA ARG A 59 -3.19 2.33 5.77
C ARG A 59 -2.56 1.60 4.59
N SER A 60 -2.99 1.89 3.36
CA SER A 60 -2.38 1.32 2.15
C SER A 60 -0.89 1.64 2.08
N PHE A 61 -0.54 2.91 2.29
CA PHE A 61 0.84 3.39 2.30
C PHE A 61 1.67 2.77 3.42
N SER A 62 1.16 2.72 4.67
CA SER A 62 1.88 2.12 5.80
C SER A 62 2.17 0.62 5.62
N LEU A 63 1.33 -0.10 4.87
CA LEU A 63 1.56 -1.51 4.54
C LEU A 63 2.57 -1.67 3.40
N MET A 64 2.49 -0.80 2.40
CA MET A 64 3.36 -0.86 1.24
C MET A 64 3.65 0.53 0.67
N HIS A 65 4.92 0.92 0.74
CA HIS A 65 5.41 2.19 0.20
C HIS A 65 5.63 2.05 -1.32
N THR A 66 4.55 2.17 -2.10
CA THR A 66 4.63 2.29 -3.57
C THR A 66 4.36 3.74 -4.01
N PRO A 67 4.83 4.16 -5.20
CA PRO A 67 4.51 5.47 -5.74
C PRO A 67 3.00 5.72 -5.87
N GLU A 68 2.21 4.69 -6.20
CA GLU A 68 0.75 4.77 -6.30
C GLU A 68 0.11 5.04 -4.93
N ASN A 69 0.53 4.29 -3.91
CA ASN A 69 0.04 4.47 -2.54
C ASN A 69 0.43 5.84 -1.98
N CYS A 70 1.65 6.30 -2.28
CA CYS A 70 2.12 7.63 -1.88
C CYS A 70 1.26 8.74 -2.51
N ARG A 71 1.06 8.71 -3.83
CA ARG A 71 0.22 9.69 -4.54
C ARG A 71 -1.20 9.71 -4.02
N LEU A 72 -1.82 8.53 -3.81
CA LEU A 72 -3.17 8.46 -3.26
C LEU A 72 -3.25 9.07 -1.86
N PHE A 73 -2.24 8.81 -1.02
CA PHE A 73 -2.20 9.37 0.33
C PHE A 73 -1.99 10.89 0.33
N ALA A 74 -1.06 11.40 -0.48
CA ALA A 74 -0.85 12.83 -0.65
C ALA A 74 -2.11 13.55 -1.14
N CYS A 75 -2.79 13.01 -2.18
CA CYS A 75 -4.05 13.55 -2.68
C CYS A 75 -5.15 13.56 -1.61
N SER A 76 -5.29 12.47 -0.85
CA SER A 76 -6.26 12.41 0.24
C SER A 76 -6.00 13.46 1.32
N ALA A 77 -4.72 13.73 1.62
CA ALA A 77 -4.31 14.74 2.59
C ALA A 77 -4.65 16.16 2.10
N LEU A 78 -4.46 16.46 0.82
CA LEU A 78 -4.88 17.73 0.21
C LEU A 78 -6.39 17.95 0.34
N LEU A 79 -7.20 16.93 0.06
CA LEU A 79 -8.67 17.01 0.10
C LEU A 79 -9.21 17.26 1.50
N ILE A 80 -8.53 16.79 2.55
CA ILE A 80 -8.88 17.07 3.95
C ILE A 80 -8.08 18.24 4.55
N ARG A 81 -7.38 19.02 3.72
CA ARG A 81 -6.60 20.21 4.11
C ARG A 81 -5.46 19.93 5.11
N ARG A 82 -4.91 18.71 5.09
CA ARG A 82 -3.71 18.30 5.84
C ARG A 82 -2.46 18.54 5.00
N PHE A 83 -2.17 19.81 4.75
CA PHE A 83 -1.06 20.24 3.88
C PHE A 83 0.32 19.86 4.44
N ASP A 84 0.44 19.78 5.77
CA ASP A 84 1.60 19.26 6.51
C ASP A 84 2.01 17.87 5.99
N ILE A 85 1.03 16.98 5.88
CA ILE A 85 1.23 15.61 5.44
C ILE A 85 1.46 15.57 3.92
N ALA A 86 0.68 16.33 3.15
CA ALA A 86 0.78 16.33 1.69
C ALA A 86 2.17 16.76 1.21
N LEU A 87 2.75 17.81 1.79
CA LEU A 87 4.08 18.30 1.42
C LEU A 87 5.19 17.29 1.75
N THR A 88 5.05 16.58 2.88
CA THR A 88 6.02 15.55 3.29
C THR A 88 6.05 14.35 2.32
N LEU A 89 4.92 14.06 1.66
CA LEU A 89 4.76 12.94 0.74
C LEU A 89 5.05 13.30 -0.73
N ALA A 90 5.19 14.58 -1.06
CA ALA A 90 5.36 15.08 -2.43
C ALA A 90 6.84 15.17 -2.89
N ILE A 91 7.78 14.75 -2.03
CA ILE A 91 9.23 14.75 -2.25
C ILE A 91 9.68 13.33 -2.62
#